data_AF-A0A6N4XT80-F1
#
_entry.id   AF-A0A6N4XT80-F1
#
_cell.length_a   1.000
_cell.length_b   1.000
_cell.length_c   1.000
_cell.angle_alpha   90.00
_cell.angle_beta   90.00
_cell.angle_gamma   90.00
#
_symmetry.space_group_name_H-M   'P 1'
#
loop_
_entity.id
_entity.type
_entity.pdbx_description
1 polymer ?
#
loop_
_entity_poly.entity_id
_entity_poly.type
_entity_poly.pdbx_seq_one_letter_code
_entity_poly.pdbx_strand_id
1 'polypeptide(L)'
;MVLTQRLTQICLFLISFIGVLGGILQMWKGEPHTTPELDNVHRFLAGIYLACGIISFWTALTIRKQHMLVFLLAGSVLMGALGRAISMNIVGVPNPKGLWYTYFLSEIIIPILMIVTQLITSRRKYK
;
A
#
# COMPACT_ATOMS: atom_id res chain seq x y z
N MET A 1 -4.83 24.07 3.97
CA MET A 1 -4.69 22.61 4.17
C MET A 1 -3.57 22.42 5.18
N VAL A 2 -3.81 21.72 6.29
CA VAL A 2 -2.80 21.57 7.35
C VAL A 2 -1.62 20.76 6.82
N LEU A 3 -0.39 21.08 7.24
CA LEU A 3 0.84 20.36 6.83
C LEU A 3 0.71 18.84 6.98
N THR A 4 0.12 18.37 8.07
CA THR A 4 -0.12 16.94 8.32
C THR A 4 -1.02 16.30 7.26
N GLN A 5 -2.08 17.00 6.83
CA GLN A 5 -2.97 16.50 5.78
C GLN A 5 -2.27 16.45 4.41
N ARG A 6 -1.38 17.40 4.12
CA ARG A 6 -0.53 17.36 2.91
C ARG A 6 0.40 16.15 2.93
N LEU A 7 1.00 15.83 4.09
CA LEU A 7 1.85 14.64 4.23
C LEU A 7 1.07 13.34 3.96
N THR A 8 -0.11 13.18 4.56
CA THR A 8 -0.99 12.04 4.29
C THR A 8 -1.35 11.93 2.80
N GLN A 9 -1.62 13.08 2.16
CA GLN A 9 -1.94 13.15 0.74
C GLN A 9 -0.75 12.70 -0.14
N ILE A 10 0.48 13.11 0.18
CA ILE A 10 1.69 12.67 -0.51
C ILE A 10 1.88 11.16 -0.36
N CYS A 11 1.71 10.62 0.85
CA CYS A 11 1.78 9.17 1.07
C CYS A 11 0.76 8.39 0.23
N LEU A 12 -0.48 8.88 0.14
CA LEU A 12 -1.51 8.25 -0.71
C LEU A 12 -1.14 8.29 -2.19
N PHE A 13 -0.55 9.39 -2.68
CA PHE A 13 -0.07 9.45 -4.06
C PHE A 13 1.09 8.47 -4.30
N LEU A 14 2.00 8.30 -3.34
CA LEU A 14 3.07 7.30 -3.44
C LEU A 14 2.51 5.88 -3.49
N ILE A 15 1.60 5.53 -2.57
CA ILE A 15 0.92 4.23 -2.56
C ILE A 15 0.16 4.02 -3.88
N SER A 16 -0.53 5.05 -4.35
CA SER A 16 -1.26 5.01 -5.61
C SER A 16 -0.33 4.72 -6.79
N PHE A 17 0.78 5.44 -6.90
CA PHE A 17 1.74 5.27 -7.97
C PHE A 17 2.32 3.85 -7.99
N ILE A 18 2.73 3.34 -6.82
CA ILE A 18 3.24 1.97 -6.68
C ILE A 18 2.15 0.94 -6.99
N GLY A 19 0.94 1.13 -6.47
CA GLY A 19 -0.19 0.22 -6.68
C GLY A 19 -0.63 0.13 -8.13
N VAL A 20 -0.69 1.27 -8.85
CA VAL A 20 -1.08 1.30 -10.26
C VAL A 20 0.00 0.69 -11.14
N LEU A 21 1.24 1.17 -11.03
CA LEU A 21 2.32 0.66 -11.88
C LEU A 21 2.67 -0.79 -11.54
N GLY A 22 2.76 -1.11 -10.25
CA GLY A 22 3.00 -2.46 -9.77
C GLY A 22 1.87 -3.41 -10.14
N GLY A 23 0.60 -3.01 -9.96
CA GLY A 23 -0.55 -3.82 -10.33
C GLY A 23 -0.61 -4.12 -11.83
N ILE A 24 -0.39 -3.12 -12.69
CA ILE A 24 -0.31 -3.33 -14.15
C ILE A 24 0.83 -4.29 -14.49
N LEU A 25 2.03 -4.06 -13.93
CA LEU A 25 3.21 -4.86 -14.21
C LEU A 25 3.02 -6.33 -13.79
N GLN A 26 2.49 -6.56 -12.59
CA GLN A 26 2.24 -7.90 -12.06
C GLN A 26 1.12 -8.61 -12.82
N MET A 27 0.10 -7.89 -13.25
CA MET A 27 -0.98 -8.46 -14.07
C MET A 27 -0.50 -8.87 -15.47
N TRP A 28 0.43 -8.10 -16.05
CA TRP A 28 1.04 -8.42 -17.34
C TRP A 28 2.01 -9.61 -17.23
N LYS A 29 2.97 -9.55 -16.29
CA LYS A 29 3.99 -10.59 -16.11
C LYS A 29 3.41 -11.90 -15.59
N GLY A 30 2.61 -11.85 -14.53
CA GLY A 30 2.25 -13.04 -13.76
C GLY A 30 3.47 -13.78 -13.20
N GLU A 31 3.28 -15.05 -12.87
CA GLU A 31 4.29 -15.99 -12.38
C GLU A 31 4.30 -17.27 -13.26
N PRO A 32 4.68 -17.16 -14.55
CA PRO A 32 4.53 -18.25 -15.53
C PRO A 32 5.42 -19.46 -15.26
N HIS A 33 6.40 -19.35 -14.37
CA HIS A 33 7.30 -20.42 -13.98
C HIS A 33 6.82 -21.21 -12.75
N THR A 34 5.60 -20.94 -12.27
CA THR A 34 4.95 -21.65 -11.16
C THR A 34 3.77 -22.50 -11.66
N THR A 35 2.86 -22.95 -10.78
CA THR A 35 1.68 -23.71 -11.22
C THR A 35 0.59 -22.78 -11.75
N PRO A 36 -0.28 -23.25 -12.68
CA PRO A 36 -1.38 -22.45 -13.21
C PRO A 36 -2.29 -21.85 -12.13
N GLU A 37 -2.52 -22.56 -11.03
CA GLU A 37 -3.33 -22.10 -9.90
C GLU A 37 -2.68 -20.89 -9.19
N LEU A 38 -1.37 -20.93 -9.00
CA LEU A 38 -0.62 -19.85 -8.36
C LEU A 38 -0.50 -18.63 -9.27
N ASP A 39 -0.26 -18.81 -10.58
CA ASP A 39 -0.27 -17.69 -11.55
C ASP A 39 -1.64 -17.01 -11.61
N ASN A 40 -2.72 -17.80 -11.61
CA ASN A 40 -4.09 -17.27 -11.64
C ASN A 40 -4.39 -16.40 -10.40
N VAL A 41 -4.08 -16.91 -9.20
CA VAL A 41 -4.23 -16.15 -7.95
C VAL A 41 -3.33 -14.92 -7.94
N HIS A 42 -2.09 -15.02 -8.43
CA HIS A 42 -1.17 -13.89 -8.51
C HIS A 42 -1.72 -12.76 -9.40
N ARG A 43 -2.20 -13.08 -10.62
CA ARG A 43 -2.77 -12.08 -11.54
C ARG A 43 -4.07 -11.48 -11.00
N PHE A 44 -4.90 -12.27 -10.34
CA PHE A 44 -6.10 -11.77 -9.66
C PHE A 44 -5.74 -10.77 -8.55
N LEU A 45 -4.79 -11.11 -7.68
CA LEU A 45 -4.30 -10.22 -6.63
C LEU A 45 -3.63 -8.96 -7.19
N ALA A 46 -2.93 -9.07 -8.32
CA ALA A 46 -2.39 -7.91 -9.04
C ALA A 46 -3.49 -6.95 -9.51
N GLY A 47 -4.64 -7.47 -9.97
CA GLY A 47 -5.82 -6.68 -10.30
C GLY A 47 -6.41 -5.96 -9.08
N ILE A 48 -6.50 -6.63 -7.92
CA ILE A 48 -6.92 -6.00 -6.66
C ILE A 48 -5.93 -4.89 -6.27
N TYR A 49 -4.62 -5.15 -6.39
CA TYR A 49 -3.57 -4.19 -6.06
C TYR A 49 -3.66 -2.92 -6.94
N LEU A 50 -3.92 -3.10 -8.24
CA LEU A 50 -4.19 -2.01 -9.18
C LEU A 50 -5.40 -1.17 -8.73
N ALA A 51 -6.52 -1.83 -8.39
CA ALA A 51 -7.73 -1.16 -7.92
C ALA A 51 -7.47 -0.37 -6.62
N CYS A 52 -6.73 -0.94 -5.66
CA CYS A 52 -6.29 -0.23 -4.45
C CYS A 52 -5.44 1.01 -4.77
N GLY A 53 -4.58 0.93 -5.79
CA GLY A 53 -3.82 2.08 -6.29
C GLY A 53 -4.71 3.22 -6.81
N ILE A 54 -5.76 2.89 -7.57
CA ILE A 54 -6.75 3.85 -8.08
C ILE A 54 -7.58 4.46 -6.94
N ILE A 55 -8.03 3.64 -5.98
CA ILE A 55 -8.76 4.10 -4.80
C ILE A 55 -7.88 5.06 -3.97
N SER A 56 -6.59 4.74 -3.83
CA SER A 56 -5.62 5.60 -3.13
C SER A 56 -5.45 6.95 -3.83
N PHE A 57 -5.39 6.96 -5.18
CA PHE A 57 -5.35 8.19 -5.97
C PHE A 57 -6.56 9.08 -5.69
N TRP A 58 -7.75 8.49 -5.82
CA TRP A 58 -9.00 9.21 -5.63
C TRP A 58 -9.15 9.72 -4.20
N THR A 59 -8.72 8.91 -3.22
CA THR A 59 -8.67 9.31 -1.80
C THR A 59 -7.74 10.48 -1.59
N ALA A 60 -6.57 10.52 -2.25
CA ALA A 60 -5.66 11.65 -2.19
C ALA A 60 -6.31 12.93 -2.74
N LEU A 61 -7.02 12.85 -3.86
CA LEU A 61 -7.74 14.00 -4.44
C LEU A 61 -8.87 14.50 -3.54
N THR A 62 -9.57 13.57 -2.88
CA THR A 62 -10.78 13.86 -2.09
C THR A 62 -10.55 13.82 -0.57
N ILE A 63 -9.30 13.88 -0.12
CA ILE A 63 -8.87 13.64 1.27
C ILE A 63 -9.58 14.50 2.33
N ARG A 64 -10.13 15.66 1.96
CA ARG A 64 -10.91 16.52 2.87
C ARG A 64 -12.24 15.88 3.31
N LYS A 65 -12.76 14.92 2.54
CA LYS A 65 -14.00 14.19 2.81
C LYS A 65 -13.74 12.77 3.33
N GLN A 66 -12.59 12.19 2.98
CA GLN A 66 -12.30 10.77 3.18
C GLN A 66 -11.50 10.51 4.47
N HIS A 67 -12.12 10.64 5.64
CA HIS A 67 -11.39 10.46 6.91
C HIS A 67 -11.09 8.99 7.25
N MET A 68 -12.13 8.14 7.25
CA MET A 68 -12.01 6.72 7.61
C MET A 68 -11.25 5.93 6.54
N LEU A 69 -11.47 6.24 5.27
CA LEU A 69 -10.83 5.54 4.15
C LEU A 69 -9.30 5.64 4.18
N VAL A 70 -8.74 6.75 4.67
CA VAL A 70 -7.29 6.88 4.89
C VAL A 70 -6.77 5.82 5.87
N PHE A 71 -7.48 5.59 6.98
CA PHE A 71 -7.10 4.57 7.95
C PHE A 71 -7.26 3.16 7.39
N LEU A 72 -8.31 2.91 6.61
CA LEU A 72 -8.52 1.63 5.95
C LEU A 72 -7.41 1.33 4.94
N LEU A 73 -7.02 2.32 4.13
CA LEU A 73 -5.91 2.17 3.17
C LEU A 73 -4.57 1.98 3.88
N ALA A 74 -4.28 2.75 4.93
CA ALA A 74 -3.08 2.53 5.74
C ALA A 74 -3.06 1.12 6.37
N GLY A 75 -4.21 0.68 6.90
CA GLY A 75 -4.40 -0.66 7.44
C GLY A 75 -4.17 -1.75 6.39
N SER A 76 -4.67 -1.58 5.16
CA SER A 76 -4.43 -2.54 4.08
C SER A 76 -2.96 -2.70 3.72
N VAL A 77 -2.19 -1.60 3.73
CA VAL A 77 -0.73 -1.66 3.48
C VAL A 77 -0.02 -2.39 4.62
N LEU A 78 -0.42 -2.15 5.87
CA LEU A 78 0.12 -2.89 7.03
C LEU A 78 -0.22 -4.39 6.97
N MET A 79 -1.41 -4.77 6.50
CA MET A 79 -1.76 -6.18 6.27
C MET A 79 -0.86 -6.79 5.17
N GLY A 80 -0.53 -6.03 4.13
CA GLY A 80 0.46 -6.43 3.13
C GLY A 80 1.85 -6.65 3.73
N ALA A 81 2.32 -5.73 4.58
CA ALA A 81 3.58 -5.87 5.31
C ALA A 81 3.59 -7.12 6.19
N LEU A 82 2.49 -7.41 6.88
CA LEU A 82 2.35 -8.62 7.69
C LEU A 82 2.42 -9.88 6.83
N GLY A 83 1.74 -9.92 5.68
CA GLY A 83 1.83 -11.03 4.74
C GLY A 83 3.27 -11.25 4.24
N ARG A 84 4.00 -10.17 3.99
CA ARG A 84 5.42 -10.22 3.63
C ARG A 84 6.28 -10.77 4.77
N ALA A 85 6.07 -10.31 6.01
CA ALA A 85 6.79 -10.81 7.18
C ALA A 85 6.56 -12.31 7.41
N ILE A 86 5.31 -12.77 7.28
CA ILE A 86 4.95 -14.20 7.38
C ILE A 86 5.68 -14.99 6.29
N SER A 87 5.65 -14.52 5.04
CA SER A 87 6.35 -15.17 3.93
C SER A 87 7.86 -15.26 4.15
N MET A 88 8.50 -14.15 4.56
CA MET A 88 9.93 -14.11 4.87
C MET A 88 10.33 -15.03 6.01
N ASN A 89 9.44 -15.23 6.99
CA ASN A 89 9.69 -16.12 8.12
C ASN A 89 9.53 -17.61 7.76
N ILE A 90 8.61 -17.93 6.85
CA ILE A 90 8.30 -19.33 6.47
C ILE A 90 9.17 -19.80 5.30
N VAL A 91 9.26 -19.00 4.24
CA VAL A 91 9.92 -19.36 2.97
C VAL A 91 11.34 -18.76 2.88
N GLY A 92 11.63 -17.74 3.68
CA GLY A 92 12.90 -17.01 3.65
C GLY A 92 12.82 -15.70 2.87
N VAL A 93 13.85 -14.87 3.03
CA VAL A 93 13.93 -13.56 2.38
C VAL A 93 14.41 -13.72 0.93
N PRO A 94 13.69 -13.19 -0.07
CA PRO A 94 14.09 -13.35 -1.46
C PRO A 94 15.36 -12.52 -1.79
N ASN A 95 16.06 -12.92 -2.85
CA ASN A 95 17.23 -12.19 -3.34
C ASN A 95 16.82 -11.13 -4.39
N PRO A 96 17.47 -9.95 -4.42
CA PRO A 96 18.48 -9.47 -3.48
C PRO A 96 17.86 -8.98 -2.16
N LYS A 97 18.38 -9.44 -1.01
CA LYS A 97 17.79 -9.19 0.32
C LYS A 97 17.54 -7.70 0.61
N GLY A 98 18.48 -6.84 0.24
CA GLY A 98 18.39 -5.39 0.49
C GLY A 98 17.13 -4.77 -0.13
N LEU A 99 16.72 -5.21 -1.32
CA LEU A 99 15.54 -4.70 -2.00
C LEU A 99 14.24 -5.11 -1.28
N TRP A 100 14.17 -6.36 -0.80
CA TRP A 100 12.97 -6.85 -0.14
C TRP A 100 12.82 -6.27 1.28
N TYR A 101 13.91 -6.01 1.98
CA TYR A 101 13.88 -5.29 3.26
C TYR A 101 13.48 -3.83 3.10
N THR A 102 13.93 -3.14 2.03
CA THR A 102 13.49 -1.75 1.80
C THR A 102 12.00 -1.67 1.47
N TYR A 103 11.49 -2.61 0.68
CA TYR A 103 10.03 -2.74 0.46
C TYR A 103 9.29 -2.96 1.78
N PHE A 104 9.68 -3.98 2.54
CA PHE A 104 9.06 -4.27 3.84
C PHE A 104 9.07 -3.06 4.78
N LEU A 105 10.20 -2.39 4.90
CA LEU A 105 10.33 -1.22 5.76
C LEU A 105 9.45 -0.05 5.27
N SER A 106 9.36 0.17 3.96
CA SER A 106 8.48 1.20 3.39
C SER A 106 6.99 0.91 3.64
N GLU A 107 6.60 -0.36 3.57
CA GLU A 107 5.23 -0.83 3.85
C GLU A 107 4.86 -0.71 5.33
N ILE A 108 5.82 -0.46 6.23
CA ILE A 108 5.57 -0.15 7.64
C ILE A 108 5.58 1.38 7.86
N ILE A 109 6.64 2.06 7.41
CA ILE A 109 6.85 3.49 7.69
C ILE A 109 5.75 4.34 7.08
N ILE A 110 5.39 4.11 5.82
CA ILE A 110 4.41 4.93 5.10
C ILE A 110 3.02 4.88 5.77
N PRO A 111 2.41 3.71 6.05
CA PRO A 111 1.10 3.69 6.69
C PRO A 111 1.12 4.17 8.14
N ILE A 112 2.18 3.94 8.92
CA ILE A 112 2.31 4.52 10.26
C ILE A 112 2.31 6.06 10.17
N LEU A 113 3.08 6.62 9.23
CA LEU A 113 3.11 8.06 9.00
C LEU A 113 1.72 8.59 8.61
N MET A 114 0.99 7.87 7.74
CA MET A 114 -0.39 8.23 7.38
C MET A 114 -1.33 8.22 8.59
N ILE A 115 -1.28 7.18 9.42
CA ILE A 115 -2.12 7.06 10.62
C ILE A 115 -1.84 8.23 11.57
N VAL A 116 -0.58 8.49 11.90
CA VAL A 116 -0.18 9.56 12.83
C VAL A 116 -0.59 10.94 12.30
N THR A 117 -0.28 11.23 11.04
CA THR A 117 -0.63 12.52 10.42
C THR A 117 -2.14 12.73 10.29
N GLN A 118 -2.89 11.66 10.00
CA GLN A 118 -4.34 11.71 9.95
C GLN A 118 -4.96 11.90 11.34
N LEU A 119 -4.45 11.23 12.37
CA LEU A 119 -4.91 11.43 13.76
C LEU A 119 -4.72 12.87 14.22
N ILE A 120 -3.55 13.48 13.94
CA ILE A 120 -3.29 14.88 14.27
C ILE A 120 -4.25 15.82 13.51
N THR A 121 -4.49 15.54 12.23
CA THR A 121 -5.41 16.33 11.40
C THR A 121 -6.84 16.25 11.91
N SER A 122 -7.32 15.06 12.26
CA SER A 122 -8.67 14.85 12.81
C SER A 122 -8.84 15.60 14.13
N ARG A 123 -7.87 15.53 15.05
CA ARG A 123 -7.93 16.26 16.33
C ARG A 123 -7.99 17.77 16.19
N ARG A 124 -7.39 18.35 15.15
CA ARG A 124 -7.42 19.80 14.88
C ARG A 124 -8.74 20.29 14.28
N LYS A 125 -9.57 19.41 13.71
CA LYS A 125 -10.85 19.77 13.09
C LYS A 125 -12.00 19.84 14.11
N TYR A 126 -11.83 19.21 15.28
CA TYR A 126 -12.80 19.19 16.38
C TYR A 126 -12.38 20.06 17.58
N LYS A 127 -11.36 20.91 17.40
CA LYS A 127 -11.07 22.06 18.26
C LYS A 127 -11.52 23.32 17.52
#